data_AF-A0A327TFB4-F1
#
_entry.id   AF-A0A327TFB4-F1
#
_cell.length_a   1.000
_cell.length_b   1.000
_cell.length_c   1.000
_cell.angle_alpha   90.00
_cell.angle_beta   90.00
_cell.angle_gamma   90.00
#
_symmetry.space_group_name_H-M   'P 1'
#
loop_
_entity.id
_entity.type
_entity.pdbx_description
1 polymer ?
#
loop_
_entity_poly.entity_id
_entity_poly.type
_entity_poly.pdbx_seq_one_letter_code
_entity_poly.pdbx_strand_id
1 'polypeptide(L)'
;MDLNVDSTVIRYLAEDPPKKADIDTIIGGIAPDWGPFATLGSSARVMVQVVMAVAILVCLAIAIWGAAKQRIGATAMRDTFSAEQGKGLIVAGLTGVFIIGSLGTLFTIVYGMAI
;
A
#
# COMPACT_ATOMS: atom_id res chain seq x y z
N MET A 1 -66.43 3.66 8.45
CA MET A 1 -65.63 3.02 7.37
C MET A 1 -64.21 2.98 7.90
N ASP A 2 -63.90 1.95 8.69
CA ASP A 2 -62.65 1.85 9.42
C ASP A 2 -61.56 1.34 8.47
N LEU A 3 -60.56 2.19 8.23
CA LEU A 3 -59.39 1.84 7.44
C LEU A 3 -58.53 0.88 8.28
N ASN A 4 -58.61 -0.42 7.98
CA ASN A 4 -57.70 -1.43 8.52
C ASN A 4 -56.32 -1.23 7.88
N VAL A 5 -55.52 -0.32 8.44
CA VAL A 5 -54.15 -0.06 7.99
C VAL A 5 -53.29 -1.25 8.40
N ASP A 6 -52.86 -2.01 7.40
CA ASP A 6 -52.01 -3.18 7.56
C ASP A 6 -50.67 -2.81 8.23
N SER A 7 -50.39 -3.40 9.39
CA SER A 7 -49.22 -3.09 10.24
C SER A 7 -47.88 -3.29 9.53
N THR A 8 -47.87 -4.10 8.47
CA THR A 8 -46.71 -4.32 7.60
C THR A 8 -46.34 -3.03 6.85
N VAL A 9 -47.32 -2.27 6.36
CA VAL A 9 -47.11 -0.96 5.71
C VAL A 9 -46.57 0.07 6.70
N ILE A 10 -47.06 0.05 7.94
CA ILE A 10 -46.54 0.94 9.00
C ILE A 10 -45.08 0.59 9.34
N ARG A 11 -44.70 -0.69 9.33
CA ARG A 11 -43.30 -1.11 9.52
C ARG A 11 -42.38 -0.63 8.40
N TYR A 12 -42.80 -0.75 7.14
CA TYR A 12 -42.01 -0.25 6.01
C TYR A 12 -41.84 1.29 5.99
N LEU A 13 -42.78 2.03 6.59
CA LEU A 13 -42.69 3.50 6.72
C LEU A 13 -41.97 3.95 8.00
N ALA A 14 -41.73 3.04 8.94
CA ALA A 14 -41.02 3.29 10.20
C ALA A 14 -39.56 2.80 10.17
N GLU A 15 -39.16 2.07 9.12
CA GLU A 15 -37.80 1.61 8.92
C GLU A 15 -37.02 2.68 8.17
N ASP A 16 -35.99 3.19 8.85
CA ASP A 16 -34.97 4.16 8.43
C ASP A 16 -35.38 5.64 8.37
N PRO A 17 -35.29 6.37 9.51
CA PRO A 17 -35.02 7.80 9.42
C PRO A 17 -33.76 8.00 8.56
N PRO A 18 -33.72 8.98 7.64
CA PRO A 18 -32.52 9.26 6.86
C PRO A 18 -31.38 9.47 7.84
N LYS A 19 -30.36 8.59 7.77
CA LYS A 19 -29.18 8.64 8.62
C LYS A 19 -28.68 10.08 8.63
N LYS A 20 -28.90 10.76 9.76
CA LYS A 20 -28.61 12.18 9.92
C LYS A 20 -27.14 12.37 9.55
N ALA A 21 -26.86 13.24 8.58
CA ALA A 21 -25.49 13.53 8.18
C ALA A 21 -24.74 14.05 9.42
N ASP A 22 -23.83 13.25 9.95
CA ASP A 22 -23.00 13.65 11.08
C ASP A 22 -22.07 14.79 10.63
N ILE A 23 -21.79 15.72 11.54
CA ILE A 23 -20.94 16.89 11.27
C ILE A 23 -19.53 16.46 10.80
N ASP A 24 -19.10 15.25 11.18
CA ASP A 24 -17.86 14.62 10.73
C ASP A 24 -17.81 14.39 9.21
N THR A 25 -18.96 14.22 8.54
CA THR A 25 -19.04 14.06 7.08
C THR A 25 -18.91 15.38 6.31
N ILE A 26 -19.13 16.52 6.97
CA ILE A 26 -19.08 17.86 6.35
C ILE A 26 -17.70 18.52 6.57
N ILE A 27 -17.02 18.21 7.68
CA ILE A 27 -15.71 18.80 8.02
C ILE A 27 -14.53 17.94 7.52
N GLY A 28 -14.73 16.63 7.32
CA GLY A 28 -13.68 15.70 6.87
C GLY A 28 -13.43 15.64 5.36
N GLY A 29 -14.13 16.44 4.55
CA GLY A 29 -14.27 16.19 3.12
C GLY A 29 -15.20 15.00 2.88
N ILE A 30 -15.84 14.96 1.72
CA ILE A 30 -16.74 13.87 1.33
C ILE A 30 -15.90 12.59 1.24
N ALA A 31 -15.76 11.86 2.34
CA ALA A 31 -15.25 10.50 2.33
C ALA A 31 -16.27 9.68 1.53
N PRO A 32 -15.93 9.16 0.34
CA PRO A 32 -16.88 8.39 -0.43
C PRO A 32 -17.14 7.08 0.31
N ASP A 33 -18.40 6.83 0.69
CA ASP A 33 -18.79 5.55 1.27
C ASP A 33 -18.85 4.51 0.14
N TRP A 34 -17.73 3.82 -0.09
CA TRP A 34 -17.55 2.85 -1.17
C TRP A 34 -18.31 1.53 -0.94
N GLY A 35 -19.10 1.42 0.13
CA GLY A 35 -19.89 0.23 0.46
C GLY A 35 -19.03 -1.06 0.45
N PRO A 36 -19.50 -2.17 -0.16
CA PRO A 36 -18.79 -3.45 -0.12
C PRO A 36 -17.40 -3.42 -0.78
N PHE A 37 -17.07 -2.41 -1.60
CA PHE A 37 -15.78 -2.27 -2.26
C PHE A 37 -14.66 -1.76 -1.34
N ALA A 38 -14.98 -1.21 -0.16
CA ALA A 38 -13.99 -0.77 0.81
C ALA A 38 -13.12 -1.95 1.31
N THR A 39 -13.72 -3.13 1.47
CA THR A 39 -13.01 -4.35 1.90
C THR A 39 -12.01 -4.87 0.86
N LEU A 40 -12.39 -4.79 -0.42
CA LEU A 40 -11.54 -5.14 -1.55
C LEU A 40 -10.37 -4.16 -1.69
N GLY A 41 -10.61 -2.87 -1.50
CA GLY A 41 -9.56 -1.84 -1.50
C GLY A 41 -8.53 -2.05 -0.38
N SER A 42 -8.99 -2.36 0.84
CA SER A 42 -8.09 -2.67 1.96
C SER A 42 -7.25 -3.92 1.72
N SER A 43 -7.88 -5.00 1.21
CA SER A 43 -7.18 -6.25 0.91
C SER A 43 -6.13 -6.07 -0.19
N ALA A 44 -6.47 -5.35 -1.27
CA ALA A 44 -5.54 -5.04 -2.35
C ALA A 44 -4.35 -4.20 -1.86
N ARG A 45 -4.60 -3.23 -0.97
CA ARG A 45 -3.55 -2.41 -0.35
C ARG A 45 -2.54 -3.26 0.40
N VAL A 46 -3.02 -4.19 1.21
CA VAL A 46 -2.16 -5.09 2.00
C VAL A 46 -1.33 -5.98 1.07
N MET A 47 -1.91 -6.54 0.01
CA MET A 47 -1.15 -7.37 -0.94
C MET A 47 -0.01 -6.60 -1.60
N VAL A 48 -0.26 -5.36 -2.04
CA VAL A 48 0.77 -4.52 -2.66
C VAL A 48 1.89 -4.19 -1.66
N GLN A 49 1.54 -3.86 -0.42
CA GLN A 49 2.53 -3.60 0.64
C GLN A 49 3.43 -4.81 0.90
N VAL A 50 2.87 -6.01 0.93
CA VAL A 50 3.64 -7.25 1.10
C VAL A 50 4.61 -7.46 -0.07
N VAL A 51 4.17 -7.27 -1.31
CA VAL A 51 5.02 -7.40 -2.50
C VAL A 51 6.18 -6.40 -2.47
N MET A 52 5.91 -5.14 -2.10
CA MET A 52 6.95 -4.11 -1.99
C MET A 52 7.96 -4.44 -0.89
N ALA A 53 7.50 -4.93 0.26
CA ALA A 53 8.38 -5.38 1.33
C ALA A 53 9.31 -6.51 0.87
N VAL A 54 8.78 -7.51 0.15
CA VAL A 54 9.59 -8.59 -0.43
C VAL A 54 10.59 -8.06 -1.45
N ALA A 55 10.19 -7.13 -2.31
CA ALA A 55 11.07 -6.53 -3.30
C ALA A 55 12.24 -5.77 -2.65
N ILE A 56 11.99 -5.03 -1.56
CA ILE A 56 13.04 -4.36 -0.77
C ILE A 56 14.03 -5.37 -0.18
N LEU A 57 13.54 -6.48 0.37
CA LEU A 57 14.41 -7.54 0.91
C LEU A 57 15.32 -8.15 -0.17
N VAL A 58 14.79 -8.38 -1.37
CA VAL A 58 15.60 -8.88 -2.50
C VAL A 58 16.65 -7.87 -2.92
N CYS A 59 16.28 -6.59 -3.07
CA CYS A 59 17.25 -5.53 -3.40
C CYS A 59 18.35 -5.41 -2.33
N LEU A 60 17.99 -5.54 -1.05
CA LEU A 60 18.95 -5.52 0.06
C LEU A 60 19.88 -6.74 0.02
N ALA A 61 19.35 -7.93 -0.25
CA ALA A 61 20.17 -9.14 -0.37
C ALA A 61 21.20 -9.02 -1.51
N ILE A 62 20.79 -8.46 -2.66
CA ILE A 62 21.68 -8.21 -3.81
C ILE A 62 22.76 -7.18 -3.44
N ALA A 63 22.40 -6.11 -2.74
CA ALA A 63 23.35 -5.09 -2.30
C ALA A 63 24.40 -5.67 -1.33
N ILE A 64 23.97 -6.46 -0.34
CA ILE A 64 24.86 -7.13 0.62
C ILE A 64 25.81 -8.09 -0.12
N TRP A 65 25.31 -8.85 -1.10
CA TRP A 65 26.14 -9.73 -1.93
C TRP A 65 27.16 -8.95 -2.76
N GLY A 66 26.76 -7.79 -3.30
CA GLY A 66 27.65 -6.86 -3.99
C GLY A 66 28.77 -6.34 -3.08
N ALA A 67 28.44 -5.94 -1.85
CA ALA A 67 29.39 -5.50 -0.84
C ALA A 67 30.38 -6.60 -0.43
N ALA A 68 29.89 -7.84 -0.29
CA ALA A 68 30.74 -9.00 -0.03
C ALA A 68 31.73 -9.26 -1.19
N LYS A 69 31.27 -9.21 -2.45
CA LYS A 69 32.16 -9.34 -3.62
C LYS A 69 33.17 -8.20 -3.72
N GLN A 70 32.74 -6.98 -3.42
CA GLN A 70 33.63 -5.81 -3.42
C GLN A 70 34.78 -5.97 -2.41
N ARG A 71 34.49 -6.47 -1.20
CA ARG A 71 35.54 -6.66 -0.16
C ARG A 71 36.56 -7.73 -0.55
N ILE A 72 36.09 -8.83 -1.15
CA ILE A 72 36.97 -9.96 -1.53
C ILE A 72 37.87 -9.54 -2.70
N GLY A 73 37.31 -8.87 -3.72
CA GLY A 73 38.07 -8.35 -4.86
C GLY A 73 39.05 -7.23 -4.50
N ALA A 74 38.78 -6.43 -3.46
CA ALA A 74 39.71 -5.40 -2.99
C ALA A 74 40.96 -5.94 -2.27
N THR A 75 40.89 -7.16 -1.73
CA THR A 75 41.99 -7.80 -0.99
C THR A 75 42.96 -8.53 -1.93
N ALA A 76 42.46 -8.98 -3.08
CA ALA A 76 43.25 -9.55 -4.16
C ALA A 76 43.55 -8.46 -5.20
N MET A 77 44.67 -7.73 -5.05
CA MET A 77 45.17 -6.67 -5.97
C MET A 77 45.35 -7.06 -7.46
N ARG A 78 44.86 -8.23 -7.89
CA ARG A 78 44.89 -8.74 -9.26
C ARG A 78 43.50 -8.96 -9.91
N ASP A 79 42.39 -8.85 -9.16
CA ASP A 79 41.01 -9.09 -9.65
C ASP A 79 40.12 -7.83 -9.60
N THR A 80 40.56 -6.74 -10.25
CA THR A 80 39.82 -5.46 -10.32
C THR A 80 38.40 -5.62 -10.88
N PHE A 81 38.19 -6.55 -11.83
CA PHE A 81 36.88 -6.86 -12.42
C PHE A 81 35.84 -7.35 -11.40
N SER A 82 36.24 -8.20 -10.45
CA SER A 82 35.33 -8.70 -9.41
C SER A 82 34.96 -7.61 -8.40
N ALA A 83 35.91 -6.71 -8.10
CA ALA A 83 35.66 -5.55 -7.25
C ALA A 83 34.69 -4.54 -7.91
N GLU A 84 34.79 -4.38 -9.23
CA GLU A 84 33.95 -3.48 -10.01
C GLU A 84 32.53 -4.02 -10.22
N GLN A 85 32.37 -5.32 -10.47
CA GLN A 85 31.04 -5.96 -10.45
C GLN A 85 30.37 -5.86 -9.07
N GLY A 86 31.13 -5.96 -7.98
CA GLY A 86 30.61 -5.77 -6.62
C GLY A 86 30.02 -4.37 -6.42
N LYS A 87 30.70 -3.33 -6.90
CA LYS A 87 30.19 -1.94 -6.89
C LYS A 87 28.88 -1.80 -7.68
N GLY A 88 28.81 -2.40 -8.87
CA GLY A 88 27.60 -2.37 -9.70
C GLY A 88 26.39 -3.00 -9.01
N LEU A 89 26.59 -4.11 -8.31
CA LEU A 89 25.53 -4.79 -7.55
C LEU A 89 25.03 -3.97 -6.34
N ILE A 90 25.92 -3.23 -5.67
CA ILE A 90 25.55 -2.33 -4.57
C ILE A 90 24.67 -1.19 -5.09
N VAL A 91 25.09 -0.56 -6.18
CA VAL A 91 24.34 0.55 -6.80
C VAL A 91 22.98 0.07 -7.30
N ALA A 92 22.93 -1.08 -7.98
CA ALA A 92 21.68 -1.67 -8.46
C ALA A 92 20.70 -1.95 -7.30
N GLY A 93 21.18 -2.51 -6.19
CA GLY A 93 20.36 -2.76 -5.01
C GLY A 93 19.84 -1.46 -4.37
N LEU A 94 20.70 -0.46 -4.19
CA LEU A 94 20.32 0.85 -3.62
C LEU A 94 19.31 1.60 -4.49
N THR A 95 19.52 1.62 -5.81
CA THR A 95 18.57 2.22 -6.76
C THR A 95 17.23 1.50 -6.71
N GLY A 96 17.21 0.17 -6.61
CA GLY A 96 15.99 -0.61 -6.45
C GLY A 96 15.22 -0.22 -5.19
N VAL A 97 15.88 -0.14 -4.03
CA VAL A 97 15.26 0.29 -2.77
C VAL A 97 14.70 1.71 -2.87
N PHE A 98 15.43 2.63 -3.51
CA PHE A 98 14.98 4.01 -3.70
C PHE A 98 13.70 4.12 -4.54
N ILE A 99 13.63 3.37 -5.65
CA ILE A 99 12.45 3.35 -6.52
C ILE A 99 11.24 2.75 -5.78
N ILE A 100 11.42 1.63 -5.08
CA ILE A 100 10.32 0.99 -4.35
C ILE A 100 9.87 1.88 -3.17
N GLY A 101 10.82 2.52 -2.47
CA GLY A 101 10.51 3.46 -1.39
C GLY A 101 9.70 4.66 -1.86
N SER A 102 10.07 5.26 -3.00
CA SER A 102 9.32 6.38 -3.60
C SER A 102 7.95 5.97 -4.13
N LEU A 103 7.80 4.75 -4.66
CA LEU A 103 6.48 4.19 -4.95
C LEU A 103 5.63 3.98 -3.70
N GLY A 104 6.25 3.62 -2.57
CA GLY A 104 5.54 3.40 -1.31
C GLY A 104 4.89 4.67 -0.76
N THR A 105 5.56 5.82 -0.91
CA THR A 105 5.00 7.12 -0.52
C THR A 105 3.85 7.52 -1.45
N LEU A 106 4.03 7.38 -2.77
CA LEU A 106 2.98 7.62 -3.76
C LEU A 106 1.74 6.74 -3.50
N PHE A 107 1.95 5.45 -3.26
CA PHE A 107 0.88 4.51 -2.99
C PHE A 107 0.10 4.88 -1.71
N THR A 108 0.80 5.34 -0.68
CA THR A 108 0.17 5.78 0.57
C THR A 108 -0.62 7.08 0.40
N ILE A 109 -0.15 8.01 -0.43
CA ILE A 109 -0.89 9.24 -0.73
C ILE A 109 -2.17 8.93 -1.54
N VAL A 110 -2.04 8.11 -2.60
CA VAL A 110 -3.16 7.80 -3.51
C VAL A 110 -4.21 6.89 -2.88
N TYR A 111 -3.79 5.86 -2.13
CA TYR A 111 -4.70 4.86 -1.55
C TYR A 111 -4.89 4.98 -0.03
N GLY A 112 -4.10 5.81 0.65
CA GLY A 112 -4.14 5.96 2.11
C GLY A 112 -4.84 7.23 2.61
N MET A 113 -5.15 8.19 1.74
CA MET A 113 -5.97 9.37 2.07
C MET A 113 -7.36 9.37 1.40
N ALA A 114 -7.64 8.40 0.51
CA ALA A 114 -8.86 8.36 -0.30
C ALA A 114 -9.86 7.24 0.09
N ILE A 115 -9.56 6.47 1.13
CA ILE A 115 -10.41 5.44 1.76
C ILE A 115 -10.44 5.70 3.25
#